data_AF-A0A3M6V8X6-F1
#
_entry.id   AF-A0A3M6V8X6-F1
#
_cell.length_a   1.000
_cell.length_b   1.000
_cell.length_c   1.000
_cell.angle_alpha   90.00
_cell.angle_beta   90.00
_cell.angle_gamma   90.00
#
_symmetry.space_group_name_H-M   'P 1'
#
loop_
_entity.id
_entity.type
_entity.pdbx_description
1 polymer ?
#
loop_
_entity_poly.entity_id
_entity_poly.type
_entity_poly.pdbx_seq_one_letter_code
_entity_poly.pdbx_strand_id
1 'polypeptide(L)'
;MKIAGFLCVALAGIATVVDQVTAQKADFAVSLNSCPNLKEVDLDDRRPFPQPPANTISEKAAVKFKPMLNISNDECVPYPAVSKDGSYVEGLFEPGKSITYCKGNQHGSQIYGRAAWHNNKYAIVYTWYFPSQYSDFALHGWQTCVLWLDNYDKVSPNILAVSLDRKFTKHIPPKPWTVDGTHVKVKYFKMEDNITVFELDTTDLKGGFQDLLLWQQLTDEARCALNQMSWGNRRMPINENSFRTTLEEAYPSK
;
A
#
# COMPACT_ATOMS: atom_id res chain seq x y z
N MET A 1 75.44 17.35 26.21
CA MET A 1 75.51 16.89 24.81
C MET A 1 74.16 16.28 24.46
N LYS A 2 73.30 17.08 23.81
CA LYS A 2 72.78 16.93 22.43
C LYS A 2 71.84 15.72 22.25
N ILE A 3 70.67 15.75 21.61
CA ILE A 3 69.79 16.76 20.99
C ILE A 3 68.38 16.10 20.92
N ALA A 4 67.35 16.94 20.86
CA ALA A 4 65.93 16.71 20.64
C ALA A 4 65.49 15.66 19.60
N GLY A 5 64.25 15.18 19.80
CA GLY A 5 63.44 14.48 18.80
C GLY A 5 61.98 14.42 19.22
N PHE A 6 61.29 15.56 19.17
CA PHE A 6 59.83 15.66 19.23
C PHE A 6 59.23 14.93 18.02
N LEU A 7 58.36 13.94 18.23
CA LEU A 7 57.43 13.49 17.20
C LEU A 7 56.00 13.68 17.72
N CYS A 8 55.40 14.75 17.22
CA CYS A 8 53.97 15.03 17.29
C CYS A 8 53.30 14.22 16.19
N VAL A 9 52.37 13.31 16.51
CA VAL A 9 51.44 12.77 15.51
C VAL A 9 50.02 12.92 16.06
N ALA A 10 49.23 13.60 15.24
CA ALA A 10 47.93 14.16 15.53
C ALA A 10 46.86 13.11 15.86
N LEU A 11 45.93 13.50 16.74
CA LEU A 11 44.59 12.95 16.79
C LEU A 11 43.92 13.15 15.41
N ALA A 12 43.54 12.06 14.75
CA ALA A 12 42.57 12.07 13.69
C ALA A 12 41.40 11.18 14.11
N GLY A 13 40.20 11.74 14.07
CA GLY A 13 38.99 11.23 14.70
C GLY A 13 38.56 9.85 14.21
N ILE A 14 37.93 9.12 15.12
CA ILE A 14 37.08 7.97 14.81
C ILE A 14 35.82 8.56 14.15
N ALA A 15 35.90 8.77 12.84
CA ALA A 15 34.72 9.00 12.02
C ALA A 15 33.93 7.69 12.01
N THR A 16 32.72 7.75 12.54
CA THR A 16 31.69 6.73 12.46
C THR A 16 31.60 6.20 11.04
N VAL A 17 31.85 4.90 10.86
CA VAL A 17 31.43 4.17 9.68
C VAL A 17 29.91 4.15 9.72
N VAL A 18 29.29 5.16 9.10
CA VAL A 18 27.91 5.06 8.66
C VAL A 18 27.97 4.05 7.52
N ASP A 19 27.56 2.82 7.80
CA ASP A 19 27.33 1.81 6.78
C ASP A 19 26.29 2.37 5.79
N GLN A 20 26.78 3.07 4.76
CA GLN A 20 26.07 3.19 3.50
C GLN A 20 26.12 1.80 2.86
N VAL A 21 25.28 0.89 3.36
CA VAL A 21 24.79 -0.21 2.54
C VAL A 21 24.04 0.48 1.41
N THR A 22 24.76 0.71 0.33
CA THR A 22 24.22 0.92 -0.99
C THR A 22 23.07 -0.06 -1.14
N ALA A 23 21.86 0.46 -1.28
CA ALA A 23 20.73 -0.33 -1.70
C ALA A 23 21.12 -0.94 -3.04
N GLN A 24 21.63 -2.18 -2.99
CA GLN A 24 21.81 -3.01 -4.16
C GLN A 24 20.41 -3.12 -4.74
N LYS A 25 20.19 -2.39 -5.84
CA LYS A 25 18.95 -2.35 -6.57
C LYS A 25 18.66 -3.79 -6.98
N ALA A 26 17.83 -4.45 -6.20
CA ALA A 26 17.29 -5.73 -6.60
C ALA A 26 16.33 -5.42 -7.75
N ASP A 27 16.85 -5.51 -8.98
CA ASP A 27 16.10 -5.40 -10.22
C ASP A 27 15.16 -6.62 -10.32
N PHE A 28 14.09 -6.61 -9.51
CA PHE A 28 12.94 -7.51 -9.63
C PHE A 28 11.86 -6.93 -10.55
N ALA A 29 12.24 -6.03 -11.46
CA ALA A 29 11.33 -5.54 -12.49
C ALA A 29 11.09 -6.67 -13.49
N VAL A 30 9.92 -7.31 -13.41
CA VAL A 30 9.47 -8.24 -14.45
C VAL A 30 9.43 -7.46 -15.76
N SER A 31 10.11 -7.97 -16.79
CA SER A 31 9.98 -7.41 -18.13
C SER A 31 8.54 -7.59 -18.58
N LEU A 32 7.81 -6.50 -18.81
CA LEU A 32 6.40 -6.56 -19.22
C LEU A 32 6.21 -7.33 -20.54
N ASN A 33 7.30 -7.54 -21.30
CA ASN A 33 7.32 -8.28 -22.55
C ASN A 33 7.26 -9.81 -22.37
N SER A 34 7.44 -10.34 -21.15
CA SER A 34 7.35 -11.77 -20.85
C SER A 34 6.04 -12.17 -20.15
N CYS A 35 5.10 -11.25 -20.02
CA CYS A 35 3.85 -11.52 -19.32
C CYS A 35 2.94 -12.45 -20.14
N PRO A 36 2.31 -13.45 -19.49
CA PRO A 36 1.36 -14.33 -20.17
C PRO A 36 0.09 -13.57 -20.56
N ASN A 37 -0.69 -14.16 -21.45
CA ASN A 37 -2.02 -13.65 -21.76
C ASN A 37 -2.87 -13.62 -20.50
N LEU A 38 -3.54 -12.49 -20.27
CA LEU A 38 -4.41 -12.30 -19.13
C LEU A 38 -5.67 -13.17 -19.27
N LYS A 39 -6.09 -13.79 -18.16
CA LYS A 39 -7.29 -14.61 -18.08
C LYS A 39 -8.30 -13.96 -17.16
N GLU A 40 -9.48 -13.69 -17.67
CA GLU A 40 -10.58 -13.19 -16.84
C GLU A 40 -11.27 -14.35 -16.10
N VAL A 41 -11.70 -14.09 -14.86
CA VAL A 41 -12.51 -15.01 -14.05
C VAL A 41 -13.56 -14.24 -13.24
N ASP A 42 -14.63 -14.94 -12.86
CA ASP A 42 -15.71 -14.40 -12.01
C ASP A 42 -15.18 -13.83 -10.68
N LEU A 43 -15.90 -12.86 -10.11
CA LEU A 43 -15.52 -12.26 -8.83
C LEU A 43 -15.60 -13.27 -7.67
N ASP A 44 -16.61 -14.13 -7.64
CA ASP A 44 -16.89 -15.03 -6.52
C ASP A 44 -16.00 -16.29 -6.51
N ASP A 45 -15.39 -16.61 -7.64
CA ASP A 45 -14.39 -17.67 -7.77
C ASP A 45 -13.00 -17.25 -7.29
N ARG A 46 -12.82 -15.98 -6.89
CA ARG A 46 -11.51 -15.49 -6.46
C ARG A 46 -11.19 -15.84 -5.03
N ARG A 47 -10.00 -16.39 -4.87
CA ARG A 47 -9.39 -16.61 -3.56
C ARG A 47 -8.35 -15.53 -3.30
N PRO A 48 -8.40 -14.86 -2.14
CA PRO A 48 -7.30 -14.00 -1.72
C PRO A 48 -6.04 -14.86 -1.53
N PHE A 49 -4.90 -14.20 -1.68
CA PHE A 49 -3.65 -14.73 -1.21
C PHE A 49 -3.63 -14.69 0.32
N PRO A 50 -3.31 -15.81 0.98
CA PRO A 50 -3.08 -15.78 2.42
C PRO A 50 -1.90 -14.86 2.70
N GLN A 51 -1.97 -14.12 3.81
CA GLN A 51 -0.84 -13.28 4.23
C GLN A 51 0.39 -14.16 4.51
N PRO A 52 1.49 -14.05 3.74
CA PRO A 52 2.66 -14.87 3.97
C PRO A 52 3.40 -14.43 5.25
N PRO A 53 4.26 -15.30 5.83
CA PRO A 53 5.15 -14.91 6.91
C PRO A 53 6.06 -13.74 6.49
N ALA A 54 6.25 -12.77 7.40
CA ALA A 54 7.16 -11.65 7.19
C ALA A 54 8.60 -12.04 7.59
N ASN A 55 9.50 -12.11 6.60
CA ASN A 55 10.86 -12.61 6.77
C ASN A 55 11.88 -11.47 6.91
N THR A 56 11.69 -10.38 6.16
CA THR A 56 12.58 -9.20 6.21
C THR A 56 12.08 -8.15 7.21
N ILE A 57 12.93 -7.19 7.58
CA ILE A 57 12.55 -6.11 8.50
C ILE A 57 11.48 -5.20 7.88
N SER A 58 11.56 -4.94 6.56
CA SER A 58 10.55 -4.16 5.84
C SER A 58 9.19 -4.87 5.76
N GLU A 59 9.18 -6.19 5.54
CA GLU A 59 7.94 -6.99 5.57
C GLU A 59 7.31 -6.97 6.97
N LYS A 60 8.14 -7.12 8.02
CA LYS A 60 7.67 -7.05 9.42
C LYS A 60 7.10 -5.69 9.74
N ALA A 61 7.72 -4.61 9.24
CA ALA A 61 7.18 -3.26 9.38
C ALA A 61 5.83 -3.12 8.67
N ALA A 62 5.69 -3.59 7.44
CA ALA A 62 4.42 -3.52 6.72
C ALA A 62 3.29 -4.32 7.40
N VAL A 63 3.60 -5.47 8.01
CA VAL A 63 2.59 -6.20 8.82
C VAL A 63 2.26 -5.45 10.12
N LYS A 64 3.28 -4.95 10.84
CA LYS A 64 3.12 -4.19 12.10
C LYS A 64 2.28 -2.93 11.92
N PHE A 65 2.45 -2.25 10.79
CA PHE A 65 1.80 -0.96 10.51
C PHE A 65 0.61 -1.07 9.55
N LYS A 66 0.08 -2.29 9.36
CA LYS A 66 -1.08 -2.53 8.50
C LYS A 66 -2.30 -1.73 8.99
N PRO A 67 -2.99 -0.95 8.14
CA PRO A 67 -4.14 -0.16 8.56
C PRO A 67 -5.36 -1.04 8.86
N MET A 68 -6.25 -0.54 9.73
CA MET A 68 -7.58 -1.08 9.95
C MET A 68 -8.57 -0.38 9.02
N LEU A 69 -9.38 -1.15 8.30
CA LEU A 69 -10.42 -0.62 7.42
C LEU A 69 -11.80 -0.79 8.05
N ASN A 70 -12.45 0.32 8.37
CA ASN A 70 -13.85 0.38 8.77
C ASN A 70 -14.71 0.65 7.53
N ILE A 71 -15.78 -0.13 7.35
CA ILE A 71 -16.67 -0.05 6.20
C ILE A 71 -18.10 -0.06 6.73
N SER A 72 -18.92 0.88 6.27
CA SER A 72 -20.35 0.88 6.60
C SER A 72 -21.04 -0.33 5.98
N ASN A 73 -22.07 -0.86 6.66
CA ASN A 73 -22.83 -2.02 6.20
C ASN A 73 -23.44 -1.85 4.81
N ASP A 74 -23.61 -0.61 4.34
CA ASP A 74 -24.22 -0.26 3.06
C ASP A 74 -23.21 -0.16 1.91
N GLU A 75 -21.90 -0.32 2.14
CA GLU A 75 -20.88 -0.25 1.08
C GLU A 75 -20.27 -1.60 0.67
N CYS A 76 -19.64 -1.64 -0.51
CA CYS A 76 -18.87 -2.80 -0.95
C CYS A 76 -17.67 -3.04 -0.03
N VAL A 77 -17.30 -4.31 0.14
CA VAL A 77 -16.05 -4.70 0.81
C VAL A 77 -14.92 -4.87 -0.21
N PRO A 78 -13.64 -4.86 0.20
CA PRO A 78 -12.54 -5.10 -0.72
C PRO A 78 -12.45 -6.56 -1.15
N TYR A 79 -12.00 -6.78 -2.39
CA TYR A 79 -11.81 -8.10 -3.01
C TYR A 79 -10.36 -8.28 -3.47
N PRO A 80 -9.88 -9.51 -3.62
CA PRO A 80 -8.67 -9.77 -4.39
C PRO A 80 -8.87 -9.35 -5.86
N ALA A 81 -7.99 -8.50 -6.38
CA ALA A 81 -8.05 -8.01 -7.75
C ALA A 81 -7.48 -9.01 -8.77
N VAL A 82 -6.54 -9.85 -8.33
CA VAL A 82 -5.84 -10.85 -9.15
C VAL A 82 -5.63 -12.13 -8.35
N SER A 83 -5.49 -13.25 -9.04
CA SER A 83 -5.13 -14.56 -8.48
C SER A 83 -3.65 -14.89 -8.73
N LYS A 84 -3.18 -16.00 -8.15
CA LYS A 84 -1.79 -16.47 -8.27
C LYS A 84 -1.34 -16.73 -9.71
N ASP A 85 -2.25 -17.19 -10.57
CA ASP A 85 -2.01 -17.47 -11.99
C ASP A 85 -2.13 -16.22 -12.88
N GLY A 86 -2.27 -15.02 -12.29
CA GLY A 86 -2.47 -13.78 -13.02
C GLY A 86 -3.89 -13.59 -13.55
N SER A 87 -4.84 -14.47 -13.21
CA SER A 87 -6.23 -14.24 -13.58
C SER A 87 -6.82 -13.03 -12.85
N TYR A 88 -7.68 -12.27 -13.54
CA TYR A 88 -8.12 -10.93 -13.11
C TYR A 88 -9.62 -10.71 -13.26
N VAL A 89 -10.15 -9.69 -12.57
CA VAL A 89 -11.59 -9.33 -12.58
C VAL A 89 -11.81 -8.19 -13.55
N GLU A 90 -12.85 -8.29 -14.39
CA GLU A 90 -13.39 -7.14 -15.12
C GLU A 90 -14.12 -6.12 -14.23
N GLY A 91 -14.24 -6.40 -12.93
CA GLY A 91 -15.01 -5.60 -12.00
C GLY A 91 -16.50 -5.95 -12.09
N LEU A 92 -17.32 -5.27 -11.29
CA LEU A 92 -18.76 -5.46 -11.31
C LEU A 92 -19.46 -4.19 -11.76
N PHE A 93 -20.18 -4.30 -12.87
CA PHE A 93 -21.11 -3.29 -13.37
C PHE A 93 -22.39 -4.00 -13.75
N GLU A 94 -23.46 -3.75 -12.98
CA GLU A 94 -24.80 -4.13 -13.38
C GLU A 94 -25.78 -3.02 -12.96
N PRO A 95 -26.18 -2.14 -13.90
CA PRO A 95 -27.07 -1.02 -13.61
C PRO A 95 -28.35 -1.46 -12.94
N GLY A 96 -28.70 -0.84 -11.81
CA GLY A 96 -29.93 -1.15 -11.08
C GLY A 96 -29.90 -2.44 -10.26
N LYS A 97 -28.75 -3.12 -10.13
CA LYS A 97 -28.59 -4.24 -9.19
C LYS A 97 -28.15 -3.78 -7.80
N SER A 98 -28.70 -4.45 -6.80
CA SER A 98 -28.44 -4.22 -5.38
C SER A 98 -26.98 -4.47 -5.01
N ILE A 99 -26.40 -3.62 -4.15
CA ILE A 99 -25.09 -3.76 -3.48
C ILE A 99 -24.80 -5.13 -2.84
N THR A 100 -25.82 -6.00 -2.72
CA THR A 100 -25.70 -7.37 -2.18
C THR A 100 -24.60 -8.20 -2.86
N TYR A 101 -24.25 -7.92 -4.12
CA TYR A 101 -23.22 -8.66 -4.86
C TYR A 101 -21.77 -8.35 -4.41
N CYS A 102 -21.54 -7.27 -3.66
CA CYS A 102 -20.19 -6.88 -3.22
C CYS A 102 -20.04 -6.83 -1.69
N LYS A 103 -20.92 -7.53 -0.95
CA LYS A 103 -20.93 -7.55 0.52
C LYS A 103 -19.97 -8.54 1.15
N GLY A 104 -19.32 -9.36 0.35
CA GLY A 104 -18.41 -10.37 0.87
C GLY A 104 -18.02 -11.34 -0.23
N ASN A 105 -16.72 -11.63 -0.28
CA ASN A 105 -16.23 -12.81 -0.96
C ASN A 105 -16.29 -13.97 0.04
N GLN A 106 -16.85 -15.11 -0.36
CA GLN A 106 -16.88 -16.35 0.44
C GLN A 106 -15.48 -16.81 0.91
N HIS A 107 -14.42 -16.35 0.23
CA HIS A 107 -13.02 -16.65 0.51
C HIS A 107 -12.28 -15.53 1.24
N GLY A 108 -12.91 -14.37 1.46
CA GLY A 108 -12.33 -13.24 2.21
C GLY A 108 -11.78 -12.09 1.35
N SER A 109 -11.22 -11.10 2.03
CA SER A 109 -10.78 -9.82 1.45
C SER A 109 -9.25 -9.76 1.28
N GLN A 110 -8.75 -8.73 0.59
CA GLN A 110 -7.31 -8.54 0.37
C GLN A 110 -6.93 -7.06 0.53
N ILE A 111 -5.74 -6.83 1.08
CA ILE A 111 -5.02 -5.56 0.97
C ILE A 111 -3.65 -5.81 0.31
N TYR A 112 -3.27 -4.94 -0.62
CA TYR A 112 -1.97 -5.00 -1.29
C TYR A 112 -1.04 -3.92 -0.72
N GLY A 113 0.26 -4.17 -0.67
CA GLY A 113 1.23 -3.21 -0.15
C GLY A 113 2.50 -3.10 -0.98
N ARG A 114 3.09 -1.90 -1.05
CA ARG A 114 4.46 -1.70 -1.56
C ARG A 114 5.13 -0.58 -0.77
N ALA A 115 6.39 -0.79 -0.42
CA ALA A 115 7.12 0.13 0.42
C ALA A 115 8.43 0.59 -0.21
N ALA A 116 8.84 1.83 0.08
CA ALA A 116 10.10 2.41 -0.35
C ALA A 116 10.48 3.63 0.49
N TRP A 117 11.76 3.96 0.49
CA TRP A 117 12.22 5.27 0.94
C TRP A 117 11.86 6.34 -0.09
N HIS A 118 11.40 7.50 0.39
CA HIS A 118 11.15 8.67 -0.43
C HIS A 118 11.40 9.94 0.41
N ASN A 119 12.34 10.79 -0.04
CA ASN A 119 12.71 12.04 0.63
C ASN A 119 12.96 11.89 2.15
N ASN A 120 13.83 10.94 2.53
CA ASN A 120 14.21 10.62 3.91
C ASN A 120 13.07 10.17 4.84
N LYS A 121 11.93 9.74 4.27
CA LYS A 121 10.86 9.06 5.00
C LYS A 121 10.64 7.69 4.39
N TYR A 122 10.24 6.73 5.21
CA TYR A 122 9.86 5.42 4.71
C TYR A 122 8.36 5.36 4.48
N ALA A 123 7.95 5.13 3.24
CA ALA A 123 6.56 5.05 2.85
C ALA A 123 6.13 3.59 2.71
N ILE A 124 4.96 3.26 3.25
CA ILE A 124 4.25 2.01 2.98
C ILE A 124 2.92 2.38 2.34
N VAL A 125 2.78 2.09 1.05
CA VAL A 125 1.55 2.32 0.30
C VAL A 125 0.70 1.06 0.42
N TYR A 126 -0.43 1.18 1.10
CA TYR A 126 -1.46 0.15 1.17
C TYR A 126 -2.60 0.49 0.22
N THR A 127 -3.11 -0.51 -0.50
CA THR A 127 -4.22 -0.30 -1.41
C THR A 127 -5.22 -1.45 -1.42
N TRP A 128 -6.49 -1.10 -1.51
CA TRP A 128 -7.63 -1.99 -1.58
C TRP A 128 -8.30 -1.89 -2.94
N TYR A 129 -8.69 -3.04 -3.47
CA TYR A 129 -9.52 -3.13 -4.67
C TYR A 129 -10.98 -3.35 -4.29
N PHE A 130 -11.86 -2.57 -4.89
CA PHE A 130 -13.31 -2.68 -4.82
C PHE A 130 -13.81 -3.00 -6.23
N PRO A 131 -14.67 -4.02 -6.43
CA PRO A 131 -15.14 -4.41 -7.76
C PRO A 131 -15.89 -3.31 -8.50
N SER A 132 -16.55 -2.44 -7.74
CA SER A 132 -17.29 -1.28 -8.22
C SER A 132 -17.01 -0.09 -7.30
N GLN A 133 -16.89 1.09 -7.89
CA GLN A 133 -16.94 2.38 -7.22
C GLN A 133 -17.77 3.28 -8.12
N TYR A 134 -18.63 4.15 -7.57
CA TYR A 134 -19.56 5.01 -8.32
C TYR A 134 -20.91 4.36 -8.65
N SER A 135 -21.99 5.16 -8.55
CA SER A 135 -23.33 4.78 -9.00
C SER A 135 -23.26 4.19 -10.40
N ASP A 136 -23.79 2.97 -10.58
CA ASP A 136 -24.07 2.26 -11.83
C ASP A 136 -23.04 2.30 -12.98
N PHE A 137 -21.87 2.95 -12.90
CA PHE A 137 -21.06 3.31 -14.09
C PHE A 137 -19.54 3.23 -14.01
N ALA A 138 -18.92 3.03 -12.83
CA ALA A 138 -17.46 2.85 -12.79
C ALA A 138 -17.05 1.48 -12.23
N LEU A 139 -16.45 0.71 -13.12
CA LEU A 139 -15.71 -0.51 -12.82
C LEU A 139 -14.40 -0.15 -12.11
N HIS A 140 -13.97 -1.03 -11.20
CA HIS A 140 -12.68 -0.97 -10.50
C HIS A 140 -12.47 0.28 -9.63
N GLY A 141 -12.54 0.05 -8.32
CA GLY A 141 -12.20 1.01 -7.30
C GLY A 141 -10.87 0.70 -6.64
N TRP A 142 -9.86 1.55 -6.81
CA TRP A 142 -8.64 1.47 -6.00
C TRP A 142 -8.66 2.56 -4.94
N GLN A 143 -8.53 2.19 -3.67
CA GLN A 143 -8.37 3.12 -2.55
C GLN A 143 -6.99 2.97 -1.95
N THR A 144 -6.37 4.10 -1.57
CA THR A 144 -4.96 4.12 -1.17
C THR A 144 -4.77 4.81 0.17
N CYS A 145 -4.02 4.16 1.06
CA CYS A 145 -3.51 4.73 2.29
C CYS A 145 -1.98 4.65 2.29
N VAL A 146 -1.31 5.80 2.32
CA VAL A 146 0.14 5.88 2.42
C VAL A 146 0.52 6.24 3.84
N LEU A 147 1.19 5.31 4.50
CA LEU A 147 1.76 5.53 5.82
C LEU A 147 3.22 5.98 5.71
N TRP A 148 3.56 7.08 6.38
CA TRP A 148 4.91 7.63 6.39
C TRP A 148 5.55 7.40 7.75
N LEU A 149 6.65 6.67 7.77
CA LEU A 149 7.46 6.39 8.96
C LEU A 149 8.76 7.18 8.92
N ASP A 150 9.34 7.44 10.10
CA ASP A 150 10.68 8.01 10.21
C ASP A 150 11.76 7.03 9.74
N ASN A 151 11.78 5.83 10.32
CA ASN A 151 12.66 4.75 9.91
C ASN A 151 12.09 3.41 10.44
N TYR A 152 11.78 2.50 9.52
CA TYR A 152 11.18 1.20 9.83
C TYR A 152 12.13 0.25 10.59
N ASP A 153 13.44 0.48 10.54
CA ASP A 153 14.45 -0.35 11.22
C ASP A 153 14.64 0.01 12.70
N LYS A 154 13.94 1.04 13.21
CA LYS A 154 13.96 1.38 14.64
C LYS A 154 13.18 0.34 15.45
N VAL A 155 13.56 0.18 16.72
CA VAL A 155 12.80 -0.62 17.70
C VAL A 155 11.35 -0.12 17.80
N SER A 156 11.17 1.21 17.77
CA SER A 156 9.87 1.88 17.74
C SER A 156 9.84 2.95 16.64
N PRO A 157 9.47 2.60 15.40
CA PRO A 157 9.29 3.57 14.32
C PRO A 157 8.11 4.50 14.64
N ASN A 158 8.25 5.78 14.31
CA ASN A 158 7.21 6.78 14.50
C ASN A 158 6.38 6.94 13.23
N ILE A 159 5.07 7.00 13.38
CA ILE A 159 4.17 7.41 12.31
C ILE A 159 4.26 8.93 12.19
N LEU A 160 4.83 9.41 11.09
CA LEU A 160 5.00 10.82 10.78
C LEU A 160 3.75 11.42 10.13
N ALA A 161 3.11 10.65 9.25
CA ALA A 161 1.94 11.10 8.52
C ALA A 161 1.12 9.94 7.95
N VAL A 162 -0.13 10.23 7.61
CA VAL A 162 -1.00 9.38 6.81
C VAL A 162 -1.54 10.20 5.65
N SER A 163 -1.45 9.67 4.43
CA SER A 163 -1.99 10.29 3.22
C SER A 163 -3.05 9.38 2.59
N LEU A 164 -4.26 9.89 2.35
CA LEU A 164 -5.43 9.10 1.91
C LEU A 164 -6.02 9.61 0.57
N ASP A 165 -6.56 8.72 -0.26
CA ASP A 165 -7.10 9.04 -1.60
C ASP A 165 -8.05 10.28 -1.64
N ARG A 166 -8.05 10.96 -2.80
CA ARG A 166 -8.47 12.32 -3.23
C ARG A 166 -7.50 13.45 -2.87
N LYS A 167 -6.58 13.72 -3.81
CA LYS A 167 -5.46 14.69 -3.71
C LYS A 167 -4.48 14.38 -2.56
N PHE A 168 -4.56 13.16 -2.01
CA PHE A 168 -3.81 12.77 -0.82
C PHE A 168 -4.05 13.74 0.32
N THR A 169 -5.24 13.72 0.93
CA THR A 169 -5.48 14.40 2.21
C THR A 169 -4.44 13.92 3.21
N LYS A 170 -3.70 14.85 3.82
CA LYS A 170 -2.51 14.56 4.64
C LYS A 170 -2.80 14.87 6.10
N HIS A 171 -2.63 13.87 6.95
CA HIS A 171 -2.74 13.99 8.39
C HIS A 171 -1.32 13.96 8.98
N ILE A 172 -0.78 15.13 9.38
CA ILE A 172 0.62 15.32 9.77
C ILE A 172 0.71 16.01 11.15
N PRO A 173 1.03 15.30 12.25
CA PRO A 173 0.89 13.85 12.42
C PRO A 173 -0.59 13.42 12.43
N PRO A 174 -0.89 12.11 12.32
CA PRO A 174 -2.26 11.65 12.54
C PRO A 174 -2.73 11.96 13.97
N LYS A 175 -4.02 12.22 14.12
CA LYS A 175 -4.65 12.48 15.42
C LYS A 175 -4.52 11.22 16.30
N PRO A 176 -4.23 11.33 17.61
CA PRO A 176 -4.01 10.15 18.44
C PRO A 176 -5.17 9.16 18.46
N TRP A 177 -6.42 9.65 18.44
CA TRP A 177 -7.61 8.80 18.43
C TRP A 177 -7.87 8.10 17.10
N THR A 178 -7.11 8.40 16.03
CA THR A 178 -7.20 7.70 14.74
C THR A 178 -6.13 6.63 14.58
N VAL A 179 -5.36 6.34 15.64
CA VAL A 179 -4.32 5.30 15.68
C VAL A 179 -4.58 4.37 16.86
N ASP A 180 -4.59 3.05 16.62
CA ASP A 180 -4.65 2.01 17.64
C ASP A 180 -3.32 1.25 17.67
N GLY A 181 -2.46 1.58 18.63
CA GLY A 181 -1.07 1.10 18.67
C GLY A 181 -0.27 1.58 17.46
N THR A 182 0.01 0.69 16.51
CA THR A 182 0.69 0.97 15.23
C THR A 182 -0.26 0.97 14.03
N HIS A 183 -1.55 0.75 14.25
CA HIS A 183 -2.55 0.61 13.20
C HIS A 183 -3.34 1.90 13.04
N VAL A 184 -3.19 2.55 11.90
CA VAL A 184 -4.06 3.68 11.54
C VAL A 184 -5.45 3.15 11.23
N LYS A 185 -6.48 3.81 11.77
CA LYS A 185 -7.88 3.51 11.52
C LYS A 185 -8.38 4.38 10.37
N VAL A 186 -8.78 3.74 9.28
CA VAL A 186 -9.36 4.40 8.10
C VAL A 186 -10.78 3.92 7.90
N LYS A 187 -11.68 4.82 7.52
CA LYS A 187 -13.03 4.49 7.07
C LYS A 187 -13.12 4.58 5.55
N TYR A 188 -13.83 3.65 4.95
CA TYR A 188 -14.29 3.74 3.57
C TYR A 188 -15.75 4.14 3.57
N PHE A 189 -16.06 5.24 2.88
CA PHE A 189 -17.40 5.81 2.91
C PHE A 189 -17.73 6.50 1.58
N LYS A 190 -19.04 6.58 1.32
CA LYS A 190 -19.61 7.36 0.25
C LYS A 190 -19.77 8.81 0.68
N MET A 191 -19.38 9.74 -0.17
CA MET A 191 -19.49 11.17 0.10
C MET A 191 -20.96 11.63 0.07
N GLU A 192 -21.37 12.41 1.07
CA GLU A 192 -22.74 12.92 1.19
C GLU A 192 -23.06 13.99 0.13
N ASP A 193 -22.10 14.88 -0.15
CA ASP A 193 -22.23 16.00 -1.10
C ASP A 193 -22.04 15.58 -2.56
N ASN A 194 -21.44 14.40 -2.78
CA ASN A 194 -21.31 13.79 -4.08
C ASN A 194 -21.50 12.28 -3.96
N ILE A 195 -22.77 11.85 -4.01
CA ILE A 195 -23.24 10.45 -3.87
C ILE A 195 -22.71 9.48 -4.92
N THR A 196 -21.75 9.90 -5.72
CA THR A 196 -21.10 9.05 -6.70
C THR A 196 -19.66 8.75 -6.29
N VAL A 197 -19.06 9.50 -5.37
CA VAL A 197 -17.66 9.33 -4.98
C VAL A 197 -17.53 8.57 -3.68
N PHE A 198 -16.57 7.64 -3.66
CA PHE A 198 -16.12 6.92 -2.49
C PHE A 198 -14.72 7.38 -2.09
N GLU A 199 -14.45 7.43 -0.78
CA GLU A 199 -13.21 7.95 -0.22
C GLU A 199 -12.72 7.16 0.99
N LEU A 200 -11.44 7.41 1.32
CA LEU A 200 -10.86 7.08 2.61
C LEU A 200 -10.66 8.34 3.45
N ASP A 201 -11.02 8.27 4.72
CA ASP A 201 -10.55 9.23 5.72
C ASP A 201 -10.16 8.51 7.02
N THR A 202 -9.41 9.19 7.88
CA THR A 202 -9.13 8.71 9.23
C THR A 202 -10.41 8.67 10.07
N THR A 203 -10.48 7.76 11.02
CA THR A 203 -11.66 7.59 11.89
C THR A 203 -11.25 7.19 13.31
N ASP A 204 -12.11 7.44 14.27
CA ASP A 204 -12.03 6.90 15.62
C ASP A 204 -12.60 5.48 15.74
N LEU A 205 -13.36 5.01 14.73
CA LEU A 205 -13.96 3.68 14.70
C LEU A 205 -12.94 2.60 14.38
N LYS A 206 -13.01 1.47 15.09
CA LYS A 206 -12.19 0.30 14.76
C LYS A 206 -12.73 -0.38 13.51
N GLY A 207 -11.81 -0.76 12.63
CA GLY A 207 -12.07 -1.55 11.43
C GLY A 207 -11.56 -2.97 11.56
N GLY A 208 -11.71 -3.74 10.48
CA GLY A 208 -11.11 -5.06 10.33
C GLY A 208 -9.76 -5.01 9.62
N PHE A 209 -9.00 -6.10 9.75
CA PHE A 209 -7.83 -6.35 8.92
C PHE A 209 -8.18 -7.24 7.73
N GLN A 210 -7.42 -7.08 6.66
CA GLN A 210 -7.42 -7.96 5.49
C GLN A 210 -6.04 -8.62 5.39
N ASP A 211 -5.96 -9.76 4.71
CA ASP A 211 -4.67 -10.40 4.46
C ASP A 211 -3.81 -9.50 3.57
N LEU A 212 -2.60 -9.19 4.05
CA LEU A 212 -1.67 -8.33 3.35
C LEU A 212 -0.81 -9.14 2.41
N LEU A 213 -0.73 -8.71 1.16
CA LEU A 213 0.22 -9.21 0.19
C LEU A 213 1.09 -8.07 -0.32
N LEU A 214 2.40 -8.18 -0.09
CA LEU A 214 3.34 -7.17 -0.57
C LEU A 214 3.69 -7.39 -2.04
N TRP A 215 4.04 -6.31 -2.74
CA TRP A 215 4.34 -6.33 -4.17
C TRP A 215 5.42 -7.34 -4.52
N GLN A 216 6.47 -7.43 -3.70
CA GLN A 216 7.58 -8.36 -3.87
C GLN A 216 7.20 -9.83 -3.57
N GLN A 217 6.06 -10.07 -2.92
CA GLN A 217 5.56 -11.41 -2.58
C GLN A 217 4.55 -11.94 -3.62
N LEU A 218 4.12 -11.11 -4.57
CA LEU A 218 3.31 -11.52 -5.70
C LEU A 218 4.11 -12.43 -6.64
N THR A 219 3.41 -13.42 -7.23
CA THR A 219 3.93 -14.16 -8.38
C THR A 219 4.16 -13.23 -9.56
N ASP A 220 4.99 -13.67 -10.52
CA ASP A 220 5.26 -12.91 -11.73
C ASP A 220 3.97 -12.70 -12.54
N GLU A 221 3.11 -13.70 -12.61
CA GLU A 221 1.82 -13.63 -13.32
C GLU A 221 0.88 -12.61 -12.68
N ALA A 222 0.79 -12.58 -11.35
CA ALA A 222 -0.04 -11.61 -10.64
C ALA A 222 0.51 -10.18 -10.80
N ARG A 223 1.84 -9.99 -10.75
CA ARG A 223 2.47 -8.69 -11.04
C ARG A 223 2.23 -8.26 -12.49
N CYS A 224 2.32 -9.18 -13.45
CA CYS A 224 1.99 -8.93 -14.84
C CYS A 224 0.56 -8.42 -15.01
N ALA A 225 -0.40 -9.13 -14.43
CA ALA A 225 -1.81 -8.74 -14.47
C ALA A 225 -2.05 -7.34 -13.88
N LEU A 226 -1.49 -7.04 -12.70
CA LEU A 226 -1.63 -5.73 -12.06
C LEU A 226 -0.98 -4.57 -12.85
N ASN A 227 0.05 -4.86 -13.66
CA ASN A 227 0.69 -3.88 -14.51
C ASN A 227 -0.02 -3.67 -15.86
N GLN A 228 -0.57 -4.73 -16.45
CA GLN A 228 -1.06 -4.71 -17.83
C GLN A 228 -2.55 -4.40 -17.97
N MET A 229 -3.36 -4.74 -16.97
CA MET A 229 -4.79 -4.49 -17.03
C MET A 229 -5.14 -3.01 -17.12
N SER A 230 -6.22 -2.75 -17.86
CA SER A 230 -6.98 -1.52 -17.71
C SER A 230 -7.79 -1.58 -16.42
N TRP A 231 -7.65 -0.57 -15.57
CA TRP A 231 -8.43 -0.40 -14.34
C TRP A 231 -9.51 0.67 -14.51
N GLY A 232 -10.07 0.77 -15.71
CA GLY A 232 -10.98 1.84 -16.10
C GLY A 232 -10.32 3.22 -15.96
N ASN A 233 -10.99 4.13 -15.26
CA ASN A 233 -10.48 5.49 -15.00
C ASN A 233 -9.53 5.58 -13.81
N ARG A 234 -9.17 4.45 -13.19
CA ARG A 234 -8.26 4.38 -12.05
C ARG A 234 -6.90 3.83 -12.48
N ARG A 235 -5.90 4.11 -11.65
CA ARG A 235 -4.56 3.52 -11.77
C ARG A 235 -4.32 2.61 -10.59
N MET A 236 -3.69 1.45 -10.82
CA MET A 236 -3.24 0.57 -9.74
C MET A 236 -2.10 1.26 -8.98
N PRO A 237 -2.28 1.67 -7.70
CA PRO A 237 -1.40 2.68 -7.08
C PRO A 237 0.04 2.24 -6.84
N ILE A 238 0.29 0.93 -6.79
CA ILE A 238 1.61 0.35 -6.45
C ILE A 238 2.26 -0.40 -7.61
N ASN A 239 1.67 -0.38 -8.80
CA ASN A 239 2.25 -1.00 -9.98
C ASN A 239 3.51 -0.24 -10.44
N GLU A 240 4.28 -0.81 -11.36
CA GLU A 240 5.58 -0.25 -11.76
C GLU A 240 5.45 1.17 -12.35
N ASN A 241 4.37 1.43 -13.08
CA ASN A 241 4.14 2.72 -13.74
C ASN A 241 3.63 3.81 -12.80
N SER A 242 2.96 3.43 -11.70
CA SER A 242 2.24 4.37 -10.82
C SER A 242 2.95 4.64 -9.50
N PHE A 243 3.75 3.69 -9.01
CA PHE A 243 4.24 3.72 -7.62
C PHE A 243 5.02 4.98 -7.29
N ARG A 244 5.93 5.43 -8.17
CA ARG A 244 6.70 6.67 -7.96
C ARG A 244 5.78 7.89 -7.87
N THR A 245 4.84 8.04 -8.80
CA THR A 245 3.87 9.14 -8.81
C THR A 245 2.98 9.09 -7.57
N THR A 246 2.58 7.90 -7.11
CA THR A 246 1.84 7.73 -5.86
C THR A 246 2.62 8.25 -4.66
N LEU A 247 3.93 7.96 -4.56
CA LEU A 247 4.78 8.49 -3.49
C LEU A 247 4.89 10.03 -3.53
N GLU A 248 5.05 10.59 -4.73
CA GLU A 248 5.19 12.04 -4.94
C GLU A 248 3.92 12.80 -4.54
N GLU A 249 2.76 12.38 -5.02
CA GLU A 249 1.48 13.02 -4.72
C GLU A 249 1.10 12.87 -3.24
N ALA A 250 1.46 11.72 -2.64
CA ALA A 250 1.19 11.42 -1.23
C ALA A 250 2.18 12.07 -0.26
N TYR A 251 3.30 12.62 -0.74
CA TYR A 251 4.38 13.05 0.12
C TYR A 251 3.94 14.17 1.09
N PRO A 252 4.14 14.00 2.41
CA PRO A 252 3.82 14.99 3.42
C PRO A 252 4.92 16.06 3.48
N SER A 253 4.94 16.95 2.48
CA SER A 253 5.66 18.21 2.59
C SER A 253 5.01 19.04 3.70
N LYS A 254 5.83 19.58 4.60
CA LYS A 254 5.37 20.52 5.64
C LYS A 254 4.80 21.78 5.00
#